data_AF-A0A178MCP7-F1
#
_entry.id   AF-A0A178MCP7-F1
#
_cell.length_a   1.000
_cell.length_b   1.000
_cell.length_c   1.000
_cell.angle_alpha   90.00
_cell.angle_beta   90.00
_cell.angle_gamma   90.00
#
_symmetry.space_group_name_H-M   'P 1'
#
loop_
_entity.id
_entity.type
_entity.pdbx_description
1 polymer ?
#
loop_
_entity_poly.entity_id
_entity_poly.type
_entity_poly.pdbx_seq_one_letter_code
_entity_poly.pdbx_strand_id
1 'polypeptide(L)'
;MHAAMAQTNFKKADNVEALRDKGVAVQAVTPVYGQLIMYTIPKGFSPARQNVIGPSYIQELLPKGQKLTAWTEMITLSGAAGAAQRPNASAEGLVTLLAGGFQGACPDSFAGEGLTEFKINGHDVYVAVTGCGTLGTAPNAFSEMALIVAIKGKTDMYTLQWAERGKPSAKPIAIQKDKWAERFKKLMPVKLCPIVPNEKAPYPSCIAQKVE
;
A
#
# COMPACT_ATOMS: atom_id res chain seq x y z
N MET A 1 -27.47 -33.37 -11.17
CA MET A 1 -27.16 -32.75 -12.47
C MET A 1 -26.89 -31.28 -12.22
N HIS A 2 -25.63 -30.87 -12.33
CA HIS A 2 -25.11 -29.60 -11.80
C HIS A 2 -25.38 -28.42 -12.75
N ALA A 3 -25.92 -27.36 -12.15
CA ALA A 3 -25.72 -25.93 -12.41
C ALA A 3 -25.47 -25.46 -13.86
N ALA A 4 -26.53 -24.92 -14.47
CA ALA A 4 -26.40 -23.76 -15.35
C ALA A 4 -26.77 -22.52 -14.52
N MET A 5 -25.80 -21.65 -14.23
CA MET A 5 -26.06 -20.32 -13.67
C MET A 5 -25.28 -19.25 -14.44
N ALA A 6 -26.06 -18.55 -15.26
CA ALA A 6 -26.08 -17.11 -15.44
C ALA A 6 -24.75 -16.39 -15.68
N GLN A 7 -24.44 -16.23 -16.97
CA GLN A 7 -23.79 -15.03 -17.49
C GLN A 7 -24.56 -13.79 -16.99
N THR A 8 -23.92 -12.95 -16.17
CA THR A 8 -24.47 -11.65 -15.75
C THR A 8 -23.42 -10.55 -15.90
N ASN A 9 -23.60 -9.74 -16.96
CA ASN A 9 -23.10 -8.39 -17.24
C ASN A 9 -21.81 -7.89 -16.53
N PHE A 10 -20.68 -7.98 -17.26
CA PHE A 10 -19.33 -7.49 -16.87
C PHE A 10 -18.99 -6.03 -17.26
N LYS A 11 -19.94 -5.20 -17.72
CA LYS A 11 -19.67 -3.90 -18.38
C LYS A 11 -18.97 -2.78 -17.57
N LYS A 12 -18.57 -2.99 -16.30
CA LYS A 12 -17.85 -1.99 -15.48
C LYS A 12 -16.48 -2.46 -14.96
N ALA A 13 -16.30 -3.76 -14.75
CA ALA A 13 -14.99 -4.34 -14.44
C ALA A 13 -14.09 -4.25 -15.68
N ASP A 14 -14.55 -4.77 -16.83
CA ASP A 14 -13.81 -4.80 -18.11
C ASP A 14 -13.20 -3.44 -18.52
N ASN A 15 -13.83 -2.32 -18.13
CA ASN A 15 -13.33 -0.98 -18.41
C ASN A 15 -12.17 -0.57 -17.47
N VAL A 16 -12.17 -0.99 -16.21
CA VAL A 16 -11.07 -0.71 -15.27
C VAL A 16 -9.82 -1.48 -15.69
N GLU A 17 -9.91 -2.77 -16.00
CA GLU A 17 -8.77 -3.52 -16.54
C GLU A 17 -8.26 -2.93 -17.86
N ALA A 18 -9.17 -2.57 -18.79
CA ALA A 18 -8.78 -1.91 -20.03
C ALA A 18 -8.13 -0.53 -19.81
N LEU A 19 -8.58 0.26 -18.84
CA LEU A 19 -7.97 1.55 -18.46
C LEU A 19 -6.61 1.34 -17.82
N ARG A 20 -6.45 0.31 -16.99
CA ARG A 20 -5.15 -0.10 -16.44
C ARG A 20 -4.22 -0.52 -17.57
N ASP A 21 -4.68 -1.28 -18.55
CA ASP A 21 -3.91 -1.72 -19.72
C ASP A 21 -3.48 -0.55 -20.60
N LYS A 22 -4.32 0.48 -20.73
CA LYS A 22 -3.99 1.77 -21.35
C LYS A 22 -3.05 2.64 -20.50
N GLY A 23 -2.69 2.20 -19.29
CA GLY A 23 -1.79 2.90 -18.40
C GLY A 23 -2.41 4.18 -17.86
N VAL A 24 -3.68 4.16 -17.48
CA VAL A 24 -4.31 5.25 -16.76
C VAL A 24 -4.30 4.95 -15.26
N ALA A 25 -4.24 5.97 -14.41
CA ALA A 25 -4.42 5.78 -12.97
C ALA A 25 -5.87 5.36 -12.69
N VAL A 26 -6.08 4.40 -11.80
CA VAL A 26 -7.42 3.88 -11.49
C VAL A 26 -7.64 3.80 -10.00
N GLN A 27 -8.88 4.03 -9.56
CA GLN A 27 -9.27 3.76 -8.19
C GLN A 27 -9.53 2.27 -8.03
N ALA A 28 -8.95 1.67 -6.99
CA ALA A 28 -9.21 0.31 -6.58
C ALA A 28 -9.85 0.33 -5.19
N VAL A 29 -10.77 -0.61 -4.97
CA VAL A 29 -11.34 -0.88 -3.65
C VAL A 29 -11.08 -2.34 -3.33
N THR A 30 -10.31 -2.60 -2.29
CA THR A 30 -9.93 -3.93 -1.85
C THR A 30 -10.54 -4.21 -0.47
N PRO A 31 -11.35 -5.27 -0.30
CA PRO A 31 -11.73 -5.75 1.02
C PRO A 31 -10.52 -6.32 1.75
N VAL A 32 -10.19 -5.77 2.92
CA VAL A 32 -9.10 -6.27 3.77
C VAL A 32 -9.63 -6.38 5.19
N TYR A 33 -9.90 -7.62 5.60
CA TYR A 33 -10.49 -7.96 6.90
C TYR A 33 -11.80 -7.19 7.16
N GLY A 34 -11.88 -6.39 8.23
CA GLY A 34 -13.12 -5.74 8.64
C GLY A 34 -13.53 -4.50 7.84
N GLN A 35 -12.71 -4.03 6.89
CA GLN A 35 -12.95 -2.77 6.17
C GLN A 35 -12.58 -2.88 4.69
N LEU A 36 -13.11 -1.94 3.90
CA LEU A 36 -12.73 -1.73 2.51
C LEU A 36 -11.66 -0.64 2.44
N ILE A 37 -10.58 -0.89 1.70
CA ILE A 37 -9.52 0.10 1.46
C ILE A 37 -9.64 0.57 0.02
N MET A 38 -9.93 1.85 -0.16
CA MET A 38 -9.86 2.49 -1.46
C MET A 38 -8.54 3.24 -1.60
N TYR A 39 -7.89 3.13 -2.74
CA TYR A 39 -6.69 3.89 -3.07
C TYR A 39 -6.54 4.05 -4.58
N THR A 40 -5.69 4.98 -5.01
CA THR A 40 -5.34 5.13 -6.42
C THR A 40 -4.18 4.21 -6.75
N ILE A 41 -4.35 3.36 -7.76
CA ILE A 41 -3.28 2.65 -8.43
C ILE A 41 -2.66 3.59 -9.47
N PRO A 42 -1.39 4.01 -9.30
CA PRO A 42 -0.76 4.93 -10.22
C PRO A 42 -0.63 4.35 -11.63
N LYS A 43 -0.61 5.23 -12.62
CA LYS A 43 -0.32 4.88 -14.02
C LYS A 43 0.94 4.01 -14.10
N GLY A 44 0.83 2.90 -14.82
CA GLY A 44 1.95 2.00 -15.08
C GLY A 44 2.13 0.88 -14.06
N PHE A 45 1.30 0.80 -13.01
CA PHE A 45 1.32 -0.30 -12.05
C PHE A 45 0.25 -1.36 -12.33
N SER A 46 0.61 -2.63 -12.17
CA SER A 46 -0.28 -3.79 -12.30
C SER A 46 -0.14 -4.74 -11.10
N PRO A 47 -1.19 -5.50 -10.72
CA PRO A 47 -1.10 -6.46 -9.63
C PRO A 47 -0.09 -7.54 -9.99
N ALA A 48 0.78 -7.87 -9.05
CA ALA A 48 1.79 -8.91 -9.20
C ALA A 48 1.56 -10.07 -8.25
N ARG A 49 1.08 -9.80 -7.03
CA ARG A 49 0.82 -10.82 -6.02
C ARG A 49 -0.25 -10.37 -5.05
N GLN A 50 -0.99 -11.35 -4.54
CA GLN A 50 -1.82 -11.19 -3.36
C GLN A 50 -1.66 -12.43 -2.50
N ASN A 51 -1.56 -12.26 -1.20
CA ASN A 51 -1.38 -13.37 -0.27
C ASN A 51 -1.97 -13.07 1.09
N VAL A 52 -2.48 -14.10 1.76
CA VAL A 52 -3.01 -14.04 3.11
C VAL A 52 -2.38 -15.16 3.92
N ILE A 53 -1.66 -14.81 4.99
CA ILE A 53 -1.04 -15.76 5.92
C ILE A 53 -1.48 -15.40 7.34
N GLY A 54 -2.40 -16.17 7.90
CA GLY A 54 -2.97 -15.92 9.22
C GLY A 54 -3.54 -14.49 9.33
N PRO A 55 -3.10 -13.67 10.30
CA PRO A 55 -3.58 -12.30 10.47
C PRO A 55 -2.95 -11.29 9.50
N SER A 56 -2.09 -11.73 8.58
CA SER A 56 -1.38 -10.85 7.65
C SER A 56 -1.95 -10.95 6.24
N TYR A 57 -2.33 -9.80 5.67
CA TYR A 57 -2.74 -9.62 4.29
C TYR A 57 -1.69 -8.80 3.55
N ILE A 58 -1.37 -9.19 2.32
CA ILE A 58 -0.57 -8.38 1.40
C ILE A 58 -1.12 -8.43 -0.02
N GLN A 59 -1.06 -7.29 -0.70
CA GLN A 59 -1.26 -7.15 -2.14
C GLN A 59 -0.14 -6.26 -2.70
N GLU A 60 0.58 -6.78 -3.69
CA GLU A 60 1.76 -6.13 -4.28
C GLU A 60 1.46 -5.75 -5.73
N LEU A 61 1.78 -4.50 -6.07
CA LEU A 61 1.68 -3.91 -7.39
C LEU A 61 3.10 -3.56 -7.87
N LEU A 62 3.41 -3.91 -9.11
CA LEU A 62 4.70 -3.61 -9.74
C LEU A 62 4.50 -2.74 -10.98
N PRO A 63 5.52 -2.00 -11.41
CA PRO A 63 5.56 -1.46 -12.75
C PRO A 63 5.32 -2.57 -13.78
N LYS A 64 4.51 -2.28 -14.80
CA LYS A 64 4.15 -3.23 -15.84
C LYS A 64 5.39 -3.91 -16.43
N GLY A 65 5.33 -5.23 -16.54
CA GLY A 65 6.40 -6.07 -17.08
C GLY A 65 7.50 -6.43 -16.06
N GLN A 66 7.50 -5.86 -14.86
CA GLN A 66 8.44 -6.24 -13.80
C GLN A 66 7.96 -7.48 -13.02
N LYS A 67 8.91 -8.18 -12.39
CA LYS A 67 8.67 -9.42 -11.64
C LYS A 67 9.00 -9.20 -10.17
N LEU A 68 8.39 -10.01 -9.28
CA LEU A 68 8.66 -9.96 -7.83
C LEU A 68 10.14 -10.15 -7.46
N THR A 69 10.89 -10.87 -8.29
CA THR A 69 12.33 -11.10 -8.09
C THR A 69 13.21 -10.00 -8.68
N ALA A 70 12.66 -9.12 -9.52
CA ALA A 70 13.39 -8.10 -10.26
C ALA A 70 12.50 -6.87 -10.48
N TRP A 71 12.30 -6.10 -9.41
CA TRP A 71 11.54 -4.86 -9.42
C TRP A 71 12.38 -3.66 -9.00
N THR A 72 11.95 -2.49 -9.45
CA THR A 72 12.58 -1.18 -9.19
C THR A 72 11.69 -0.30 -8.33
N GLU A 73 10.37 -0.45 -8.46
CA GLU A 73 9.38 0.14 -7.59
C GLU A 73 8.33 -0.91 -7.21
N MET A 74 7.72 -0.77 -6.04
CA MET A 74 6.64 -1.64 -5.59
C MET A 74 5.66 -0.83 -4.75
N ILE A 75 4.37 -1.03 -4.99
CA ILE A 75 3.32 -0.54 -4.09
C ILE A 75 2.72 -1.74 -3.37
N THR A 76 2.73 -1.70 -2.04
CA THR A 76 2.23 -2.79 -1.20
C THR A 76 1.11 -2.27 -0.33
N LEU A 77 -0.08 -2.86 -0.50
CA LEU A 77 -1.16 -2.78 0.46
C LEU A 77 -0.98 -3.91 1.48
N SER A 78 -0.97 -3.60 2.76
CA SER A 78 -0.93 -4.60 3.83
C SER A 78 -2.04 -4.39 4.84
N GLY A 79 -2.48 -5.49 5.45
CA GLY A 79 -3.42 -5.50 6.56
C GLY A 79 -2.92 -6.42 7.67
N ALA A 80 -3.14 -6.03 8.92
CA ALA A 80 -2.86 -6.83 10.10
C ALA A 80 -4.12 -6.96 10.95
N ALA A 81 -4.75 -8.14 10.91
CA ALA A 81 -6.01 -8.43 11.58
C ALA A 81 -5.88 -8.27 13.10
N GLY A 82 -6.83 -7.56 13.72
CA GLY A 82 -6.88 -7.31 15.16
C GLY A 82 -5.79 -6.38 15.71
N ALA A 83 -4.88 -5.89 14.87
CA ALA A 83 -3.72 -5.12 15.34
C ALA A 83 -4.09 -3.75 15.92
N ALA A 84 -5.21 -3.14 15.50
CA ALA A 84 -5.63 -1.85 16.03
C ALA A 84 -6.25 -1.94 17.44
N GLN A 85 -6.57 -3.15 17.90
CA GLN A 85 -7.10 -3.43 19.24
C GLN A 85 -6.01 -3.67 20.28
N ARG A 86 -4.74 -3.73 19.87
CA ARG A 86 -3.64 -3.89 20.83
C ARG A 86 -3.51 -2.64 21.70
N PRO A 87 -3.10 -2.78 22.97
CA PRO A 87 -2.78 -1.63 23.81
C PRO A 87 -1.77 -0.71 23.10
N ASN A 88 -2.02 0.60 23.15
CA ASN A 88 -1.17 1.63 22.55
C ASN A 88 -1.00 1.54 21.02
N ALA A 89 -1.87 0.81 20.32
CA ALA A 89 -1.84 0.77 18.86
C ALA A 89 -2.08 2.16 18.27
N SER A 90 -1.13 2.64 17.47
CA SER A 90 -1.20 3.92 16.75
C SER A 90 -0.64 3.77 15.33
N ALA A 91 -1.05 4.66 14.42
CA ALA A 91 -0.53 4.68 13.05
C ALA A 91 0.97 4.99 13.05
N GLU A 92 1.42 5.96 13.86
CA GLU A 92 2.84 6.28 14.05
C GLU A 92 3.63 5.09 14.61
N GLY A 93 3.07 4.37 15.59
CA GLY A 93 3.70 3.18 16.17
C GLY A 93 3.89 2.06 15.14
N LEU A 94 2.92 1.89 14.23
CA LEU A 94 3.07 0.95 13.11
C LEU A 94 4.18 1.37 12.14
N VAL A 95 4.26 2.66 11.79
CA VAL A 95 5.37 3.17 10.97
C VAL A 95 6.71 2.98 11.66
N THR A 96 6.78 3.26 12.96
CA THR A 96 8.00 3.10 13.77
C THR A 96 8.45 1.64 13.79
N LEU A 97 7.52 0.69 13.94
CA LEU A 97 7.81 -0.74 13.86
C LEU A 97 8.41 -1.12 12.50
N LEU A 98 7.82 -0.64 11.40
CA LEU A 98 8.30 -0.94 10.05
C LEU A 98 9.66 -0.29 9.76
N ALA A 99 9.83 0.97 10.15
CA ALA A 99 11.10 1.69 10.04
C ALA A 99 12.20 1.01 10.87
N GLY A 100 11.88 0.44 12.02
CA GLY A 100 12.79 -0.36 12.83
C GLY A 100 13.36 -1.57 12.08
N GLY A 101 12.60 -2.16 11.14
CA GLY A 101 13.09 -3.21 10.25
C GLY A 101 14.17 -2.70 9.28
N PHE A 102 13.98 -1.52 8.70
CA PHE A 102 14.98 -0.86 7.85
C PHE A 102 16.23 -0.50 8.66
N GLN A 103 16.06 0.05 9.86
CA GLN A 103 17.16 0.42 10.75
C GLN A 103 17.96 -0.80 11.20
N GLY A 104 17.28 -1.91 11.54
CA GLY A 104 17.95 -3.15 11.93
C GLY A 104 18.77 -3.77 10.79
N ALA A 105 18.30 -3.65 9.54
CA ALA A 105 19.02 -4.13 8.37
C ALA A 105 20.19 -3.21 7.96
N CYS A 106 20.04 -1.90 8.16
CA CYS A 106 20.99 -0.87 7.73
C CYS A 106 21.31 0.13 8.85
N PRO A 107 21.93 -0.26 9.98
CA PRO A 107 22.14 0.64 11.11
C PRO A 107 22.94 1.90 10.73
N ASP A 108 23.98 1.74 9.91
CA ASP A 108 24.88 2.84 9.52
C ASP A 108 24.38 3.68 8.34
N SER A 109 23.36 3.19 7.64
CA SER A 109 22.83 3.83 6.42
C SER A 109 21.31 4.04 6.46
N PHE A 110 20.73 3.97 7.66
CA PHE A 110 19.32 4.22 7.89
C PHE A 110 18.99 5.69 7.67
N ALA A 111 17.87 5.94 6.99
CA ALA A 111 17.24 7.25 6.91
C ALA A 111 15.77 7.12 7.30
N GLY A 112 15.25 8.07 8.06
CA GLY A 112 13.84 8.08 8.47
C GLY A 112 13.35 9.50 8.72
N GLU A 113 12.18 9.83 8.20
CA GLU A 113 11.55 11.13 8.41
C GLU A 113 10.01 11.02 8.37
N GLY A 114 9.35 11.54 9.41
CA GLY A 114 7.91 11.75 9.40
C GLY A 114 7.53 12.91 8.47
N LEU A 115 6.47 12.73 7.69
CA LEU A 115 6.00 13.73 6.73
C LEU A 115 4.76 14.47 7.24
N THR A 116 3.74 13.72 7.68
CA THR A 116 2.46 14.30 8.08
C THR A 116 1.63 13.29 8.87
N GLU A 117 0.69 13.82 9.64
CA GLU A 117 -0.37 13.08 10.33
C GLU A 117 -1.71 13.76 10.08
N PHE A 118 -2.76 12.97 9.92
CA PHE A 118 -4.11 13.46 9.67
C PHE A 118 -5.13 12.33 9.89
N LYS A 119 -6.39 12.60 9.60
CA LYS A 119 -7.44 11.58 9.62
C LYS A 119 -7.99 11.32 8.23
N ILE A 120 -8.34 10.07 7.95
CA ILE A 120 -9.11 9.66 6.77
C ILE A 120 -10.38 9.00 7.25
N ASN A 121 -11.55 9.60 6.96
CA ASN A 121 -12.84 9.04 7.40
C ASN A 121 -12.87 8.75 8.93
N GLY A 122 -12.23 9.64 9.72
CA GLY A 122 -12.12 9.52 11.18
C GLY A 122 -10.99 8.63 11.70
N HIS A 123 -10.30 7.88 10.84
CA HIS A 123 -9.19 6.99 11.20
C HIS A 123 -7.85 7.71 11.24
N ASP A 124 -7.03 7.43 12.27
CA ASP A 124 -5.70 8.03 12.41
C ASP A 124 -4.77 7.55 11.30
N VAL A 125 -4.06 8.50 10.68
CA VAL A 125 -3.07 8.25 9.63
C VAL A 125 -1.76 8.92 9.99
N TYR A 126 -0.68 8.19 9.79
CA TYR A 126 0.69 8.71 9.89
C TYR A 126 1.46 8.34 8.64
N VAL A 127 2.19 9.31 8.09
CA VAL A 127 2.95 9.16 6.85
C VAL A 127 4.41 9.47 7.11
N ALA A 128 5.29 8.56 6.71
CA ALA A 128 6.73 8.75 6.81
C ALA A 128 7.47 8.16 5.61
N VAL A 129 8.73 8.53 5.47
CA VAL A 129 9.69 7.89 4.56
C VAL A 129 10.78 7.24 5.37
N THR A 130 11.16 6.02 4.99
CA THR A 130 12.26 5.28 5.59
C THR A 130 13.19 4.71 4.52
N GLY A 131 14.42 4.38 4.89
CA GLY A 131 15.48 4.03 3.96
C GLY A 131 16.55 3.12 4.56
N CYS A 132 17.06 2.22 3.73
CA CYS A 132 18.16 1.30 4.01
C CYS A 132 19.15 1.41 2.84
N GLY A 133 20.39 1.82 3.13
CA GLY A 133 21.38 2.12 2.11
C GLY A 133 21.86 0.88 1.34
N THR A 134 21.98 -0.28 1.98
CA THR A 134 22.46 -1.51 1.32
C THR A 134 21.75 -2.75 1.85
N LEU A 135 21.05 -3.44 0.95
CA LEU A 135 20.46 -4.76 1.12
C LEU A 135 21.07 -5.74 0.12
N GLY A 136 21.03 -7.03 0.45
CA GLY A 136 21.61 -8.09 -0.37
C GLY A 136 23.15 -8.08 -0.33
N THR A 137 23.75 -8.82 -1.26
CA THR A 137 25.21 -8.96 -1.39
C THR A 137 25.64 -8.66 -2.83
N ALA A 138 26.89 -8.22 -2.99
CA ALA A 138 27.47 -7.98 -4.31
C ALA A 138 27.42 -9.26 -5.19
N PRO A 139 27.17 -9.14 -6.49
CA PRO A 139 26.99 -7.91 -7.28
C PRO A 139 25.55 -7.35 -7.28
N ASN A 140 24.61 -8.01 -6.59
CA ASN A 140 23.18 -7.70 -6.63
C ASN A 140 22.73 -6.80 -5.47
N ALA A 141 23.66 -6.13 -4.80
CA ALA A 141 23.34 -5.24 -3.70
C ALA A 141 22.56 -4.01 -4.20
N PHE A 142 21.57 -3.57 -3.43
CA PHE A 142 20.72 -2.44 -3.77
C PHE A 142 20.38 -1.64 -2.51
N SER A 143 20.00 -0.38 -2.67
CA SER A 143 19.34 0.35 -1.60
C SER A 143 17.83 0.21 -1.69
N GLU A 144 17.12 0.41 -0.59
CA GLU A 144 15.65 0.49 -0.60
C GLU A 144 15.16 1.67 0.23
N MET A 145 14.24 2.45 -0.35
CA MET A 145 13.54 3.55 0.32
C MET A 145 12.05 3.32 0.19
N ALA A 146 11.26 3.69 1.20
CA ALA A 146 9.82 3.49 1.19
C ALA A 146 9.07 4.66 1.82
N LEU A 147 8.06 5.16 1.12
CA LEU A 147 6.96 5.93 1.70
C LEU A 147 5.99 4.96 2.35
N ILE A 148 5.63 5.17 3.62
CA ILE A 148 4.67 4.36 4.36
C ILE A 148 3.51 5.24 4.79
N VAL A 149 2.30 4.91 4.33
CA VAL A 149 1.04 5.47 4.84
C VAL A 149 0.43 4.43 5.77
N ALA A 150 0.52 4.63 7.07
CA ALA A 150 -0.11 3.76 8.06
C ALA A 150 -1.48 4.30 8.46
N ILE A 151 -2.46 3.40 8.60
CA ILE A 151 -3.84 3.74 8.95
C ILE A 151 -4.28 2.85 10.09
N LYS A 152 -4.71 3.47 11.20
CA LYS A 152 -5.37 2.79 12.30
C LYS A 152 -6.84 2.59 11.99
N GLY A 153 -7.19 1.37 11.57
CA GLY A 153 -8.57 0.97 11.36
C GLY A 153 -9.35 0.81 12.66
N LYS A 154 -10.58 0.30 12.52
CA LYS A 154 -11.48 0.01 13.64
C LYS A 154 -10.98 -1.17 14.45
N THR A 155 -10.60 -2.26 13.77
CA THR A 155 -10.12 -3.50 14.40
C THR A 155 -8.72 -3.86 13.91
N ASP A 156 -8.42 -3.54 12.66
CA ASP A 156 -7.21 -3.95 11.96
C ASP A 156 -6.31 -2.74 11.70
N MET A 157 -5.02 -2.97 11.47
CA MET A 157 -4.08 -1.95 11.02
C MET A 157 -3.79 -2.14 9.53
N TYR A 158 -3.58 -1.04 8.81
CA TYR A 158 -3.32 -1.07 7.37
C TYR A 158 -2.12 -0.23 7.00
N THR A 159 -1.44 -0.62 5.93
CA THR A 159 -0.44 0.24 5.29
C THR A 159 -0.59 0.27 3.78
N LEU A 160 -0.37 1.44 3.20
CA LEU A 160 -0.06 1.57 1.78
C LEU A 160 1.37 2.08 1.65
N GLN A 161 2.26 1.22 1.17
CA GLN A 161 3.67 1.50 1.04
C GLN A 161 4.04 1.68 -0.43
N TRP A 162 4.87 2.68 -0.77
CA TRP A 162 5.54 2.77 -2.07
C TRP A 162 7.04 2.70 -1.86
N ALA A 163 7.64 1.57 -2.23
CA ALA A 163 9.06 1.33 -2.17
C ALA A 163 9.75 1.57 -3.51
N GLU A 164 11.01 2.01 -3.47
CA GLU A 164 11.91 2.05 -4.61
C GLU A 164 13.26 1.45 -4.27
N ARG A 165 13.88 0.82 -5.27
CA ARG A 165 15.25 0.34 -5.20
C ARG A 165 16.20 1.25 -5.95
N GLY A 166 17.39 1.41 -5.40
CA GLY A 166 18.44 2.26 -5.95
C GLY A 166 19.80 1.59 -5.88
N LYS A 167 20.83 2.36 -6.23
CA LYS A 167 22.22 1.93 -6.07
C LYS A 167 22.54 1.78 -4.58
N PRO A 168 23.30 0.75 -4.18
CA PRO A 168 23.70 0.59 -2.80
C PRO A 168 24.50 1.81 -2.31
N SER A 169 24.32 2.16 -1.05
CA SER A 169 24.97 3.28 -0.38
C SER A 169 25.42 2.84 1.01
N ALA A 170 26.67 3.17 1.34
CA ALA A 170 27.22 3.01 2.69
C ALA A 170 26.76 4.12 3.64
N LYS A 171 26.08 5.16 3.13
CA LYS A 171 25.59 6.30 3.90
C LYS A 171 24.06 6.39 3.80
N PRO A 172 23.40 7.04 4.77
CA PRO A 172 21.97 7.35 4.66
C PRO A 172 21.64 8.02 3.33
N ILE A 173 20.60 7.54 2.67
CA ILE A 173 20.11 8.13 1.42
C ILE A 173 19.30 9.37 1.76
N ALA A 174 19.61 10.48 1.10
CA ALA A 174 18.88 11.73 1.31
C ALA A 174 17.40 11.59 0.97
N ILE A 175 16.53 11.97 1.90
CA ILE A 175 15.09 11.97 1.71
C ILE A 175 14.70 13.19 0.86
N GLN A 176 14.34 12.94 -0.39
CA GLN A 176 13.85 13.96 -1.31
C GLN A 176 12.36 14.22 -1.05
N LYS A 177 12.05 15.12 -0.11
CA LYS A 177 10.67 15.39 0.36
C LYS A 177 9.66 15.58 -0.76
N ASP A 178 9.99 16.41 -1.75
CA ASP A 178 9.08 16.72 -2.87
C ASP A 178 8.73 15.47 -3.68
N LYS A 179 9.73 14.61 -3.96
CA LYS A 179 9.53 13.34 -4.66
C LYS A 179 8.55 12.43 -3.90
N TRP A 180 8.72 12.33 -2.58
CA TRP A 180 7.88 11.47 -1.74
C TRP A 180 6.49 12.05 -1.53
N ALA A 181 6.36 13.37 -1.43
CA ALA A 181 5.08 14.06 -1.43
C ALA A 181 4.31 13.82 -2.76
N GLU A 182 5.00 13.86 -3.91
CA GLU A 182 4.39 13.53 -5.20
C GLU A 182 3.95 12.06 -5.30
N ARG A 183 4.72 11.12 -4.74
CA ARG A 183 4.30 9.72 -4.63
C ARG A 183 3.07 9.57 -3.74
N PHE A 184 3.06 10.24 -2.59
CA PHE A 184 1.91 10.24 -1.69
C PHE A 184 0.65 10.76 -2.41
N LYS A 185 0.73 11.90 -3.10
CA LYS A 185 -0.39 12.45 -3.91
C LYS A 185 -0.92 11.44 -4.95
N LYS A 186 -0.05 10.66 -5.58
CA LYS A 186 -0.43 9.64 -6.57
C LYS A 186 -1.16 8.43 -5.98
N LEU A 187 -1.02 8.18 -4.68
CA LEU A 187 -1.77 7.14 -3.97
C LEU A 187 -3.15 7.64 -3.52
N MET A 188 -3.35 8.95 -3.44
CA MET A 188 -4.60 9.59 -3.04
C MET A 188 -5.63 9.60 -4.19
N PRO A 189 -6.94 9.63 -3.88
CA PRO A 189 -7.52 9.54 -2.54
C PRO A 189 -7.39 8.13 -1.94
N VAL A 190 -7.04 8.08 -0.64
CA VAL A 190 -7.16 6.87 0.18
C VAL A 190 -8.41 7.00 1.04
N LYS A 191 -9.18 5.92 1.18
CA LYS A 191 -10.33 5.82 2.10
C LYS A 191 -10.33 4.49 2.83
N LEU A 192 -10.89 4.52 4.02
CA LEU A 192 -11.19 3.33 4.79
C LEU A 192 -12.68 3.29 5.09
N CYS A 193 -13.40 2.38 4.44
CA CYS A 193 -14.86 2.34 4.45
C CYS A 193 -15.37 1.10 5.20
N PRO A 194 -16.56 1.16 5.83
CA PRO A 194 -17.19 -0.03 6.37
C PRO A 194 -17.60 -1.00 5.26
N ILE A 195 -17.64 -2.29 5.57
CA ILE A 195 -18.24 -3.29 4.68
C ILE A 195 -19.77 -3.19 4.81
N VAL A 196 -20.45 -2.97 3.69
CA VAL A 196 -21.91 -3.02 3.62
C VAL A 196 -22.35 -4.47 3.31
N PRO A 197 -23.27 -5.06 4.09
CA PRO A 197 -23.76 -6.41 3.82
C PRO A 197 -24.29 -6.58 2.40
N ASN A 198 -23.90 -7.66 1.73
CA ASN A 198 -24.29 -8.01 0.36
C ASN A 198 -23.83 -7.03 -0.74
N GLU A 199 -23.08 -5.98 -0.41
CA GLU A 199 -22.47 -5.11 -1.42
C GLU A 199 -21.36 -5.86 -2.16
N LYS A 200 -21.33 -5.70 -3.49
CA LYS A 200 -20.33 -6.31 -4.36
C LYS A 200 -19.46 -5.22 -4.99
N ALA A 201 -18.29 -5.62 -5.49
CA ALA A 201 -17.47 -4.76 -6.33
C ALA A 201 -18.34 -4.10 -7.44
N PRO A 202 -18.18 -2.80 -7.71
CA PRO A 202 -17.06 -1.95 -7.33
C PRO A 202 -17.20 -1.23 -5.97
N TYR A 203 -18.09 -1.66 -5.07
CA TYR A 203 -18.30 -1.05 -3.75
C TYR A 203 -18.69 0.44 -3.80
N PRO A 204 -19.85 0.75 -4.41
CA PRO A 204 -20.31 2.14 -4.57
C PRO A 204 -20.39 2.91 -3.25
N SER A 205 -20.68 2.26 -2.12
CA SER A 205 -20.70 2.89 -0.80
C SER A 205 -19.36 3.54 -0.44
N CYS A 206 -18.24 2.93 -0.81
CA CYS A 206 -16.91 3.44 -0.54
C CYS A 206 -16.46 4.47 -1.59
N ILE A 207 -16.78 4.22 -2.87
CA ILE A 207 -16.46 5.14 -3.98
C ILE A 207 -17.17 6.49 -3.78
N ALA A 208 -18.45 6.47 -3.40
CA ALA A 208 -19.27 7.69 -3.30
C ALA A 208 -19.01 8.53 -2.04
N GLN A 209 -18.34 7.97 -1.02
CA GLN A 209 -18.00 8.72 0.20
C GLN A 209 -17.08 9.91 -0.13
N LYS A 210 -17.26 11.03 0.57
CA LYS A 210 -16.29 12.13 0.50
C LYS A 210 -15.06 11.77 1.33
N VAL A 211 -13.91 12.27 0.91
CA VAL A 211 -12.71 12.25 1.75
C VAL A 211 -12.86 13.45 2.68
N GLU A 212 -13.17 13.18 3.94
CA GLU A 212 -13.18 14.15 5.04
C GLU A 212 -11.97 13.90 5.93
#